data_AF-A0A7C8Z851-F1
#
_entry.id   AF-A0A7C8Z851-F1
#
_cell.length_a   1.000
_cell.length_b   1.000
_cell.length_c   1.000
_cell.angle_alpha   90.00
_cell.angle_beta   90.00
_cell.angle_gamma   90.00
#
_symmetry.space_group_name_H-M   'P 1'
#
loop_
_entity.id
_entity.type
_entity.pdbx_description
1 polymer ?
#
loop_
_entity_poly.entity_id
_entity_poly.type
_entity_poly.pdbx_seq_one_letter_code
_entity_poly.pdbx_strand_id
1 'polypeptide(L)'
;NKLGGSERATPKGVLKLMKVEGLTIYHVKSHLQKYRTARYGPESSEGSSERSTPLADLSSIDLKGGIDLTEALRLQMEVQKRLHEQLEIQRNLQLRIEEQGKYLQMMLEQQCKAGTHKLK
;
A
#
# COMPACT_ATOMS: atom_id res chain seq x y z
N ASN A 1 -38.35 -13.08 -4.63
CA ASN A 1 -37.33 -13.12 -3.54
C ASN A 1 -38.00 -13.13 -2.17
N LYS A 2 -37.74 -14.15 -1.32
CA LYS A 2 -38.39 -14.33 0.01
C LYS A 2 -38.16 -13.19 1.02
N LEU A 3 -37.16 -12.34 0.79
CA LEU A 3 -36.80 -11.20 1.67
C LEU A 3 -37.07 -9.83 1.03
N GLY A 4 -37.90 -9.77 -0.02
CA GLY A 4 -38.31 -8.49 -0.62
C GLY A 4 -37.24 -7.78 -1.44
N GLY A 5 -36.19 -8.48 -1.88
CA GLY A 5 -35.08 -7.92 -2.67
C GLY A 5 -33.87 -7.50 -1.81
N SER A 6 -32.77 -7.11 -2.45
CA SER A 6 -31.52 -6.76 -1.75
C SER A 6 -31.65 -5.52 -0.85
N GLU A 7 -32.53 -4.58 -1.21
CA GLU A 7 -32.79 -3.36 -0.44
C GLU A 7 -33.49 -3.66 0.88
N ARG A 8 -34.43 -4.62 0.89
CA ARG A 8 -35.24 -4.96 2.06
C ARG A 8 -34.67 -6.10 2.90
N ALA A 9 -33.72 -6.86 2.34
CA ALA A 9 -33.07 -7.95 3.04
C ALA A 9 -32.19 -7.43 4.19
N THR A 10 -32.50 -7.80 5.43
CA THR A 10 -31.68 -7.43 6.59
C THR A 10 -30.68 -8.54 6.92
N PRO A 11 -29.49 -8.23 7.48
CA PRO A 11 -28.52 -9.25 7.87
C PRO A 11 -29.11 -10.30 8.83
N LYS A 12 -29.96 -9.87 9.78
CA LYS A 12 -30.67 -10.78 10.69
C LYS A 12 -31.68 -11.67 9.97
N GLY A 13 -32.43 -11.12 9.00
CA GLY A 13 -33.42 -11.88 8.23
C GLY A 13 -32.76 -12.92 7.32
N VAL A 14 -31.68 -12.54 6.63
CA VAL A 14 -30.90 -13.45 5.79
C VAL A 14 -30.24 -14.53 6.64
N LEU A 15 -29.60 -14.17 7.75
CA LEU A 15 -28.96 -15.14 8.65
C LEU A 15 -29.96 -16.18 9.18
N LYS A 16 -31.14 -15.73 9.64
CA LYS A 16 -32.21 -16.61 10.13
C LYS A 16 -32.78 -17.53 9.03
N LEU A 17 -32.76 -17.08 7.78
CA LEU A 17 -33.21 -17.86 6.64
C LEU A 17 -32.18 -18.91 6.19
N MET A 18 -30.88 -18.55 6.19
CA MET A 18 -29.81 -19.41 5.71
C MET A 18 -29.53 -20.59 6.66
N LYS A 19 -29.69 -20.40 7.98
CA LYS A 19 -29.50 -21.45 9.00
C LYS A 19 -28.19 -22.25 8.84
N VAL A 20 -27.13 -21.60 8.41
CA VAL A 20 -25.80 -22.21 8.23
C VAL A 20 -25.02 -22.09 9.53
N GLU A 21 -24.52 -23.22 10.02
CA GLU A 21 -23.68 -23.28 11.21
C GLU A 21 -22.33 -22.57 10.95
N GLY A 22 -21.88 -21.73 11.90
CA GLY A 22 -20.66 -20.91 11.75
C GLY A 22 -20.82 -19.64 10.90
N LEU A 23 -21.99 -19.41 10.27
CA LEU A 23 -22.28 -18.16 9.60
C LEU A 23 -22.65 -17.07 10.61
N THR A 24 -21.91 -15.97 10.62
CA THR A 24 -22.17 -14.84 11.54
C THR A 24 -22.92 -13.72 10.83
N ILE A 25 -23.53 -12.83 11.61
CA ILE A 25 -24.18 -11.63 11.09
C ILE A 25 -23.21 -10.73 10.31
N TYR A 26 -21.91 -10.78 10.61
CA TYR A 26 -20.88 -9.99 9.92
C TYR A 26 -20.64 -10.46 8.50
N HIS A 27 -20.60 -11.78 8.28
CA HIS A 27 -20.49 -12.36 6.93
C HIS A 27 -21.65 -11.90 6.05
N VAL A 28 -22.86 -11.94 6.61
CA VAL A 28 -24.08 -11.52 5.92
C VAL A 28 -24.11 -10.00 5.70
N LYS A 29 -23.66 -9.20 6.68
CA LYS A 29 -23.59 -7.73 6.57
C LYS A 29 -22.63 -7.31 5.47
N SER A 30 -21.41 -7.85 5.46
CA SER A 30 -20.40 -7.56 4.43
C SER A 30 -20.90 -7.97 3.05
N HIS A 31 -21.53 -9.15 2.94
CA HIS A 31 -22.05 -9.64 1.68
C HIS A 31 -23.22 -8.80 1.14
N LEU A 32 -24.19 -8.44 1.99
CA LEU A 32 -25.30 -7.56 1.59
C LEU A 32 -24.80 -6.17 1.17
N GLN A 33 -23.79 -5.64 1.86
CA GLN A 33 -23.17 -4.36 1.50
C GLN A 33 -22.55 -4.42 0.10
N LYS A 34 -21.70 -5.43 -0.17
CA LYS A 34 -21.10 -5.65 -1.50
C LYS A 34 -22.17 -5.86 -2.58
N TYR A 35 -23.20 -6.67 -2.29
CA TYR A 35 -24.25 -7.00 -3.24
C TYR A 35 -25.08 -5.78 -3.65
N ARG A 36 -25.40 -4.88 -2.71
CA ARG A 36 -26.15 -3.64 -3.01
C ARG A 36 -25.34 -2.69 -3.88
N THR A 37 -24.08 -2.47 -3.53
CA THR A 37 -23.18 -1.60 -4.31
C THR A 37 -22.98 -2.14 -5.73
N ALA A 38 -22.89 -3.47 -5.90
CA ALA A 38 -22.71 -4.07 -7.23
C ALA A 38 -23.98 -4.12 -8.09
N ARG A 39 -25.17 -4.08 -7.50
CA ARG A 39 -26.46 -4.16 -8.22
C ARG A 39 -27.13 -2.80 -8.46
N TYR A 40 -26.78 -1.77 -7.68
CA TYR A 40 -27.28 -0.40 -7.83
C TYR A 40 -26.14 0.58 -8.15
N GLY A 41 -25.36 0.27 -9.19
CA GLY A 41 -24.74 1.34 -9.98
C GLY A 41 -25.85 2.20 -10.62
N PRO A 42 -25.54 3.43 -11.09
CA PRO A 42 -26.52 4.49 -11.37
C PRO A 42 -27.40 4.26 -12.62
N GLU A 43 -27.75 3.02 -12.95
CA GLU A 43 -28.53 2.68 -14.14
C GLU A 43 -29.54 1.56 -13.81
N SER A 44 -30.65 1.91 -13.16
CA SER A 44 -31.95 1.26 -13.42
C SER A 44 -33.05 1.98 -12.67
N SER A 45 -33.84 2.72 -13.45
CA SER A 45 -35.15 3.25 -13.14
C SER A 45 -36.11 2.16 -12.62
N GLU A 46 -36.94 2.52 -11.64
CA GLU A 46 -38.40 2.35 -11.56
C GLU A 46 -38.88 2.04 -10.13
N GLY A 47 -39.61 3.00 -9.52
CA GLY A 47 -40.59 2.71 -8.47
C GLY A 47 -40.38 3.33 -7.09
N SER A 48 -40.85 4.58 -6.94
CA SER A 48 -41.60 5.12 -5.79
C SER A 48 -40.94 5.26 -4.40
N SER A 49 -41.11 6.48 -3.87
CA SER A 49 -41.24 6.85 -2.45
C SER A 49 -40.04 7.56 -1.79
N GLU A 50 -40.16 8.88 -1.83
CA GLU A 50 -39.72 9.89 -0.87
C GLU A 50 -39.20 9.37 0.49
N ARG A 51 -37.90 9.59 0.78
CA ARG A 51 -37.43 10.36 1.95
C ARG A 51 -35.91 10.32 2.09
N SER A 52 -35.34 11.52 2.17
CA SER A 52 -34.16 11.87 2.97
C SER A 52 -32.86 11.11 2.65
N THR A 53 -32.08 11.73 1.78
CA THR A 53 -30.64 11.54 1.59
C THR A 53 -29.85 11.48 2.91
N PRO A 54 -29.00 10.44 3.08
CA PRO A 54 -27.70 10.55 3.72
C PRO A 54 -26.58 10.21 2.72
N LEU A 55 -26.85 10.35 1.41
CA LEU A 55 -25.97 9.91 0.32
C LEU A 55 -24.78 10.84 0.05
N ALA A 56 -24.76 12.04 0.64
CA ALA A 56 -23.65 12.99 0.49
C ALA A 56 -22.45 12.68 1.42
N ASP A 57 -22.65 11.88 2.47
CA ASP A 57 -21.61 11.63 3.48
C ASP A 57 -20.72 10.41 3.16
N LEU A 58 -21.19 9.49 2.31
CA LEU A 58 -20.43 8.29 1.93
C LEU A 58 -19.45 8.53 0.77
N SER A 59 -19.71 9.50 -0.11
CA SER A 59 -18.80 9.87 -1.20
C SER A 59 -17.60 10.71 -0.73
N SER A 60 -17.76 11.44 0.37
CA SER A 60 -16.69 12.24 0.99
C SER A 60 -15.57 11.36 1.59
N ILE A 61 -15.94 10.25 2.22
CA ILE A 61 -15.01 9.34 2.91
C ILE A 61 -14.19 8.53 1.89
N ASP A 62 -14.79 8.15 0.76
CA ASP A 62 -14.14 7.33 -0.29
C ASP A 62 -13.11 8.14 -1.10
N LEU A 63 -13.41 9.41 -1.39
CA LEU A 63 -12.45 10.32 -2.03
C LEU A 63 -11.30 10.71 -1.09
N LYS A 64 -11.60 10.99 0.18
CA LYS A 64 -10.58 11.32 1.19
C LYS A 64 -9.61 10.16 1.42
N GLY A 65 -10.13 8.94 1.60
CA GLY A 65 -9.30 7.75 1.77
C GLY A 65 -8.48 7.37 0.52
N GLY A 66 -9.03 7.59 -0.68
CA GLY A 66 -8.30 7.40 -1.93
C GLY A 66 -7.18 8.43 -2.14
N ILE A 67 -7.40 9.69 -1.75
CA ILE A 67 -6.38 10.75 -1.77
C ILE A 67 -5.27 10.43 -0.75
N ASP A 68 -5.62 10.08 0.49
CA ASP A 68 -4.65 9.76 1.55
C ASP A 68 -3.80 8.52 1.19
N LEU A 69 -4.39 7.50 0.56
CA LEU A 69 -3.65 6.33 0.06
C LEU A 69 -2.69 6.68 -1.07
N THR A 70 -3.12 7.54 -2.01
CA THR A 70 -2.29 7.97 -3.13
C THR A 70 -1.12 8.83 -2.63
N GLU A 71 -1.36 9.70 -1.66
CA GLU A 71 -0.32 10.49 -1.00
C GLU A 71 0.67 9.61 -0.23
N ALA A 72 0.19 8.61 0.50
CA ALA A 72 1.05 7.65 1.20
C ALA A 72 1.96 6.87 0.24
N LEU A 73 1.43 6.40 -0.90
CA LEU A 73 2.22 5.74 -1.94
C LEU A 73 3.25 6.67 -2.57
N ARG A 74 2.89 7.94 -2.81
CA ARG A 74 3.83 8.96 -3.32
C ARG A 74 4.99 9.20 -2.36
N LEU A 75 4.70 9.33 -1.06
CA LEU A 75 5.73 9.47 -0.02
C LEU A 75 6.62 8.23 0.05
N GLN A 76 6.03 7.03 -0.05
CA GLN A 76 6.77 5.77 -0.06
C GLN A 76 7.77 5.69 -1.23
N MET A 77 7.36 6.12 -2.43
CA MET A 77 8.24 6.16 -3.60
C MET A 77 9.40 7.15 -3.41
N GLU A 78 9.15 8.33 -2.83
CA GLU A 78 10.20 9.32 -2.54
C GLU A 78 11.23 8.77 -1.53
N VAL A 79 10.76 8.10 -0.47
CA VAL A 79 11.65 7.47 0.53
C VAL A 79 12.50 6.38 -0.12
N GLN A 80 11.90 5.51 -0.94
CA GLN A 80 12.66 4.48 -1.66
C GLN A 80 13.70 5.08 -2.61
N LYS A 81 13.35 6.15 -3.33
CA LYS A 81 14.28 6.84 -4.24
C LYS A 81 15.48 7.40 -3.48
N ARG A 82 15.24 8.11 -2.37
CA ARG A 82 16.32 8.68 -1.54
C ARG A 82 17.22 7.61 -0.94
N LEU A 83 16.64 6.50 -0.49
CA LEU A 83 17.41 5.37 0.04
C LEU A 83 18.31 4.78 -1.05
N HIS A 84 17.80 4.61 -2.26
CA HIS A 84 18.60 4.10 -3.39
C HIS A 84 19.77 5.03 -3.73
N GLU A 85 19.50 6.33 -3.84
CA GLU A 85 20.54 7.35 -4.07
C GLU A 85 21.62 7.32 -2.98
N GLN A 86 21.21 7.18 -1.71
CA GLN A 86 22.15 7.10 -0.59
C GLN A 86 23.04 5.85 -0.68
N LEU A 87 22.49 4.70 -1.07
CA LEU A 87 23.25 3.46 -1.26
C LEU A 87 24.25 3.58 -2.42
N GLU A 88 23.90 4.24 -3.51
CA GLU A 88 24.83 4.49 -4.62
C GLU A 88 25.98 5.40 -4.18
N ILE A 89 25.68 6.47 -3.45
CA ILE A 89 26.71 7.37 -2.89
C ILE A 89 27.65 6.58 -1.97
N GLN A 90 27.10 5.74 -1.09
CA GLN A 90 27.89 4.93 -0.17
C GLN A 90 28.80 3.95 -0.93
N ARG A 91 28.29 3.30 -1.99
CA ARG A 91 29.08 2.41 -2.84
C ARG A 91 30.22 3.15 -3.53
N ASN A 92 29.96 4.34 -4.08
CA ASN A 92 30.97 5.16 -4.74
C ASN A 92 32.05 5.63 -3.76
N LEU A 93 31.64 6.02 -2.54
CA LEU A 93 32.58 6.39 -1.49
C LEU A 93 33.49 5.22 -1.10
N GLN A 94 32.92 4.02 -0.96
CA GLN A 94 33.67 2.80 -0.66
C GLN A 94 34.74 2.52 -1.72
N LEU A 95 34.38 2.62 -3.01
CA LEU A 95 35.34 2.43 -4.12
C LEU A 95 36.50 3.44 -4.06
N ARG A 96 36.20 4.71 -3.76
CA ARG A 96 37.23 5.75 -3.61
C ARG A 96 38.17 5.48 -2.43
N ILE A 97 37.63 5.00 -1.31
CA ILE A 97 38.43 4.62 -0.14
C ILE A 97 39.35 3.44 -0.48
N GLU A 98 38.84 2.44 -1.20
CA GLU A 98 39.64 1.27 -1.62
C GLU A 98 40.77 1.66 -2.58
N GLU A 99 40.50 2.55 -3.53
CA GLU A 99 41.52 3.08 -4.45
C GLU A 99 42.62 3.84 -3.70
N GLN A 100 42.23 4.73 -2.78
CA GLN A 100 43.19 5.43 -1.92
C GLN A 100 44.01 4.46 -1.07
N GLY A 101 43.38 3.42 -0.51
CA GLY A 101 44.06 2.37 0.25
C GLY A 101 45.13 1.65 -0.58
N LYS A 102 44.82 1.28 -1.82
CA LYS A 102 45.79 0.68 -2.76
C LYS A 102 46.95 1.62 -3.07
N TYR A 103 46.67 2.90 -3.29
CA TYR A 103 47.70 3.90 -3.56
C TYR A 103 48.67 4.05 -2.37
N LEU A 104 48.14 4.13 -1.14
CA LEU A 104 48.97 4.17 0.08
C LEU A 104 49.83 2.91 0.21
N GLN A 105 49.25 1.73 -0.03
CA GLN A 105 49.99 0.47 0.02
C GLN A 105 51.16 0.45 -0.98
N MET A 106 50.93 0.90 -2.21
CA MET A 106 51.98 1.00 -3.23
C MET A 106 53.11 1.93 -2.79
N MET A 107 52.79 3.10 -2.22
CA MET A 107 53.82 4.02 -1.70
C MET A 107 54.65 3.39 -0.57
N LEU A 108 54.00 2.68 0.36
CA LEU A 108 54.69 1.98 1.44
C LEU A 108 55.63 0.90 0.90
N GLU A 109 55.18 0.07 -0.04
CA GLU A 109 56.01 -0.96 -0.66
C GLU A 109 57.22 -0.38 -1.40
N GLN A 110 57.04 0.74 -2.10
CA GLN A 110 58.14 1.44 -2.77
C GLN A 110 59.18 1.95 -1.77
N GLN A 111 58.75 2.53 -0.64
CA GLN A 111 59.64 2.97 0.43
C GLN A 111 60.38 1.81 1.09
N CYS A 112 59.71 0.68 1.35
CA CYS A 112 60.36 -0.53 1.87
C CYS A 112 61.42 -1.07 0.91
N LYS A 113 61.12 -1.15 -0.39
CA LYS A 113 62.07 -1.59 -1.42
C LYS A 113 63.25 -0.62 -1.53
N ALA A 114 63.01 0.68 -1.52
CA ALA A 114 64.07 1.70 -1.56
C ALA A 114 64.96 1.68 -0.31
N GLY A 115 64.40 1.40 0.87
CA GLY A 115 65.15 1.23 2.12
C GLY A 115 66.11 0.05 2.07
N THR A 116 65.71 -1.08 1.48
CA THR A 116 66.60 -2.26 1.33
C THR A 116 67.79 -2.03 0.40
N HIS A 117 67.70 -1.09 -0.55
CA HIS A 117 68.80 -0.75 -1.47
C HIS A 117 69.81 0.23 -0.86
N LYS A 118 69.50 0.88 0.28
CA LYS A 118 70.44 1.76 1.01
C LYS A 118 71.26 1.06 2.10
N LEU A 119 71.00 -0.24 2.35
CA LEU A 119 71.67 -1.05 3.36
C LEU A 119 72.60 -2.13 2.79
N LYS A 120 72.92 -2.07 1.48
CA LYS A 120 73.94 -2.90 0.84
C LYS A 120 75.11 -2.05 0.35
#